data_AF-A0A8C9X112-F1
#
_entry.id   AF-A0A8C9X112-F1
#
_cell.length_a   1.000
_cell.length_b   1.000
_cell.length_c   1.000
_cell.angle_alpha   90.00
_cell.angle_beta   90.00
_cell.angle_gamma   90.00
#
_symmetry.space_group_name_H-M   'P 1'
#
loop_
_entity.id
_entity.type
_entity.pdbx_description
1 polymer ?
#
loop_
_entity_poly.entity_id
_entity_poly.type
_entity_poly.pdbx_seq_one_letter_code
_entity_poly.pdbx_strand_id
1 'polypeptide(L)'
;MRVCEGIPQGEKSPPGSLRSISILDRLLLTVPVWLQLSINPATALHILQREPPGTFLVRKSRTSQKDVLCVRLADDSLPSFVQQFGIRQEHSSKSTTYRAVLL
;
A
#
# COMPACT_ATOMS: atom_id res chain seq x y z
N MET A 1 -42.09 -40.83 29.82
CA MET A 1 -41.58 -39.51 30.25
C MET A 1 -40.22 -39.73 30.87
N ARG A 2 -39.13 -39.53 30.11
CA ARG A 2 -37.76 -39.64 30.61
C ARG A 2 -37.13 -38.25 30.55
N VAL A 3 -36.39 -37.97 31.61
CA VAL A 3 -35.71 -36.74 32.00
C VAL A 3 -34.83 -36.19 30.87
N CYS A 4 -34.86 -34.86 30.70
CA CYS A 4 -33.92 -34.15 29.85
C CYS A 4 -32.56 -34.08 30.58
N GLU A 5 -31.58 -34.86 30.12
CA GLU A 5 -30.17 -34.69 30.48
C GLU A 5 -29.54 -33.72 29.48
N GLY A 6 -28.98 -32.63 29.99
CA GLY A 6 -28.33 -31.60 29.20
C GLY A 6 -26.94 -32.03 28.75
N ILE A 7 -26.67 -31.90 27.45
CA ILE A 7 -25.31 -31.74 26.92
C ILE A 7 -25.36 -30.67 25.83
N PRO A 8 -24.67 -29.52 25.98
CA PRO A 8 -24.23 -28.74 24.84
C PRO A 8 -22.74 -28.98 24.64
N GLN A 9 -22.39 -29.96 23.81
CA GLN A 9 -21.11 -29.97 23.11
C GLN A 9 -21.34 -29.52 21.68
N GLY A 10 -20.61 -28.49 21.29
CA GLY A 10 -20.61 -27.97 19.92
C GLY A 10 -20.63 -26.46 19.89
N GLU A 11 -19.73 -25.80 20.63
CA GLU A 11 -19.26 -24.48 20.21
C GLU A 11 -18.69 -24.65 18.80
N LYS A 12 -19.50 -24.28 17.80
CA LYS A 12 -19.01 -24.01 16.46
C LYS A 12 -18.14 -22.76 16.57
N SER A 13 -16.88 -22.93 16.93
CA SER A 13 -15.88 -21.90 16.73
C SER A 13 -15.92 -21.51 15.24
N PRO A 14 -16.09 -20.22 14.92
CA PRO A 14 -16.17 -19.79 13.54
C PRO A 14 -14.89 -20.20 12.79
N PRO A 15 -14.97 -20.60 11.51
CA PRO A 15 -13.79 -20.86 10.68
C PRO A 15 -13.21 -19.50 10.28
N GLY A 16 -12.61 -18.85 11.26
CA GLY A 16 -11.89 -17.61 11.13
C GLY A 16 -10.74 -17.72 12.08
N SER A 17 -9.81 -18.63 11.78
CA SER A 17 -8.45 -18.52 12.27
C SER A 17 -8.05 -17.07 11.99
N LEU A 18 -8.08 -16.23 13.03
CA LEU A 18 -7.41 -14.95 13.06
C LEU A 18 -5.92 -15.31 13.02
N ARG A 19 -5.47 -15.80 11.86
CA ARG A 19 -4.07 -16.02 11.57
C ARG A 19 -3.44 -14.70 11.90
N SER A 20 -2.56 -14.73 12.90
CA SER A 20 -1.63 -13.65 13.20
C SER A 20 -1.11 -13.11 11.87
N ILE A 21 -1.67 -11.99 11.41
CA ILE A 21 -1.27 -11.39 10.15
C ILE A 21 0.11 -10.82 10.45
N SER A 22 1.13 -11.41 9.84
CA SER A 22 2.51 -10.99 10.02
C SER A 22 2.61 -9.49 9.68
N ILE A 23 3.52 -8.75 10.32
CA ILE A 23 3.71 -7.32 10.00
C ILE A 23 3.98 -7.16 8.50
N LEU A 24 4.70 -8.11 7.90
CA LEU A 24 4.94 -8.16 6.47
C LEU A 24 3.64 -8.27 5.66
N ASP A 25 2.72 -9.18 6.04
CA ASP A 25 1.40 -9.26 5.42
C ASP A 25 0.61 -7.95 5.57
N ARG A 26 0.63 -7.32 6.75
CA ARG A 26 -0.05 -6.02 6.96
C ARG A 26 0.57 -4.93 6.09
N LEU A 27 1.89 -4.93 5.91
CA LEU A 27 2.58 -4.00 5.02
C LEU A 27 2.23 -4.27 3.55
N LEU A 28 2.25 -5.53 3.12
CA LEU A 28 1.87 -5.95 1.77
C LEU A 28 0.43 -5.58 1.42
N LEU A 29 -0.49 -5.59 2.39
CA LEU A 29 -1.86 -5.11 2.19
C LEU A 29 -1.94 -3.61 1.91
N THR A 30 -0.99 -2.83 2.40
CA THR A 30 -0.92 -1.39 2.11
C THR A 30 -0.20 -1.10 0.79
N VAL A 31 0.71 -1.98 0.34
CA VAL A 31 1.41 -1.84 -0.96
C VAL A 31 0.48 -1.49 -2.12
N PRO A 32 -0.63 -2.20 -2.41
CA PRO A 32 -1.49 -1.86 -3.55
C PRO A 32 -2.21 -0.51 -3.42
N VAL A 33 -2.27 0.08 -2.21
CA VAL A 33 -2.82 1.43 -2.01
C VAL A 33 -1.82 2.47 -2.54
N TRP A 34 -0.54 2.33 -2.18
CA TRP A 34 0.51 3.28 -2.58
C TRP A 34 1.16 2.93 -3.92
N LEU A 35 1.19 1.66 -4.35
CA LEU A 35 1.88 1.16 -5.54
C LEU A 35 0.90 1.01 -6.72
N GLN A 36 0.56 2.14 -7.32
CA GLN A 36 -0.37 2.26 -8.44
C GLN A 36 0.35 2.17 -9.80
N LEU A 37 0.85 1.00 -10.19
CA LEU A 37 1.67 0.85 -11.41
C LEU A 37 0.93 1.09 -12.73
N SER A 38 -0.41 0.97 -12.73
CA SER A 38 -1.24 1.09 -13.94
C SER A 38 -1.77 2.50 -14.20
N ILE A 39 -1.63 3.43 -13.25
CA ILE A 39 -2.25 4.76 -13.38
C ILE A 39 -1.38 5.72 -14.18
N ASN A 40 -2.03 6.54 -15.00
CA ASN A 40 -1.38 7.58 -15.79
C ASN A 40 -1.00 8.79 -14.89
N PRO A 41 -0.07 9.66 -15.31
CA PRO A 41 0.37 10.79 -14.50
C PRO A 41 -0.76 11.77 -14.13
N ALA A 42 -1.74 11.98 -15.01
CA ALA A 42 -2.87 12.85 -14.73
C ALA A 42 -3.78 12.29 -13.63
N THR A 43 -4.01 10.98 -13.63
CA THR A 43 -4.81 10.26 -12.62
C THR A 43 -4.09 10.27 -11.28
N ALA A 44 -2.77 10.03 -11.27
CA ALA A 44 -1.95 10.13 -10.07
C ALA A 44 -2.04 11.52 -9.42
N LEU A 45 -1.96 12.57 -10.25
CA LEU A 45 -2.08 13.95 -9.79
C LEU A 45 -3.48 14.21 -9.23
N HIS A 46 -4.54 13.79 -9.94
CA HIS A 46 -5.93 13.95 -9.47
C HIS A 46 -6.20 13.23 -8.13
N ILE A 47 -5.65 12.04 -7.92
CA ILE A 47 -5.75 11.31 -6.65
C ILE A 47 -5.04 12.11 -5.55
N LEU A 48 -3.76 12.44 -5.75
CA LEU A 48 -2.94 13.12 -4.75
C LEU A 48 -3.45 14.53 -4.38
N GLN A 49 -4.17 15.19 -5.29
CA GLN A 49 -4.81 16.48 -5.03
C GLN A 49 -5.94 16.41 -3.99
N ARG A 50 -6.63 15.27 -3.93
CA ARG A 50 -7.77 15.05 -3.02
C ARG A 50 -7.32 14.54 -1.65
N GLU A 51 -6.08 14.09 -1.56
CA GLU A 51 -5.48 13.53 -0.36
C GLU A 51 -4.74 14.61 0.46
N PRO A 52 -4.56 14.40 1.77
CA PRO A 52 -3.82 15.32 2.61
C PRO A 52 -2.33 15.39 2.20
N PRO A 53 -1.64 16.50 2.53
CA PRO A 53 -0.20 16.60 2.37
C PRO A 53 0.55 15.47 3.09
N GLY A 54 1.62 14.97 2.47
CA GLY A 54 2.37 13.79 2.91
C GLY A 54 1.92 12.49 2.27
N THR A 55 0.76 12.48 1.59
CA THR A 55 0.32 11.32 0.82
C THR A 55 1.20 11.12 -0.40
N PHE A 56 1.51 9.86 -0.71
CA PHE A 56 2.34 9.50 -1.85
C PHE A 56 1.74 8.32 -2.61
N LEU A 57 2.22 8.11 -3.83
CA LEU A 57 2.02 6.87 -4.57
C LEU A 57 3.19 6.63 -5.51
N VAL A 58 3.41 5.38 -5.88
CA VAL A 58 4.40 4.95 -6.85
C VAL A 58 3.68 4.47 -8.10
N ARG A 59 4.01 5.03 -9.25
CA ARG A 59 3.46 4.63 -10.55
C ARG A 59 4.55 4.18 -11.50
N LYS A 60 4.20 3.41 -12.53
CA LYS A 60 5.13 3.09 -13.62
C LYS A 60 5.05 4.14 -14.71
N SER A 61 6.18 4.72 -15.09
CA SER A 61 6.24 5.63 -16.23
C SER A 61 6.13 4.84 -17.54
N ARG A 62 5.11 5.13 -18.37
CA ARG A 62 4.97 4.46 -19.67
C ARG A 62 6.10 4.82 -20.64
N THR A 63 6.65 6.03 -20.54
CA THR A 63 7.71 6.53 -21.43
C THR A 63 9.09 5.96 -21.07
N SER A 64 9.42 5.88 -19.79
CA SER A 64 10.75 5.42 -19.34
C SER A 64 10.75 4.00 -18.77
N GLN A 65 9.60 3.36 -18.61
CA GLN A 65 9.41 2.06 -17.94
C GLN A 65 9.97 1.97 -16.51
N LYS A 66 10.29 3.12 -15.91
CA LYS A 66 10.81 3.26 -14.54
C LYS A 66 9.69 3.59 -13.56
N ASP A 67 9.91 3.25 -12.31
CA ASP A 67 9.00 3.62 -11.23
C ASP A 67 9.20 5.09 -10.86
N VAL A 68 8.10 5.77 -10.56
CA VAL A 68 8.08 7.20 -10.25
C VAL A 68 7.29 7.38 -8.96
N LEU A 69 7.93 7.94 -7.94
CA LEU A 69 7.27 8.37 -6.71
C LEU A 69 6.59 9.72 -6.96
N CYS A 70 5.29 9.80 -6.69
CA CYS A 70 4.51 11.03 -6.72
C CYS A 70 4.11 11.36 -5.27
N VAL A 71 4.34 12.59 -4.82
CA VAL A 71 4.08 13.01 -3.42
C VAL A 71 3.30 14.32 -3.40
N ARG A 72 2.23 14.38 -2.62
CA ARG A 72 1.52 15.62 -2.31
C ARG A 72 2.27 16.36 -1.20
N LEU A 73 2.76 17.56 -1.48
CA LEU A 73 3.51 18.37 -0.50
C LEU A 73 2.64 19.52 0.04
N ALA A 74 2.81 19.86 1.31
CA ALA A 74 2.21 21.08 1.88
C ALA A 74 3.07 22.26 1.42
N ASP A 75 2.94 22.65 0.16
CA ASP A 75 3.56 23.87 -0.33
C ASP A 75 2.54 25.02 -0.21
N ASP A 76 2.91 26.05 0.54
CA ASP A 76 2.07 27.22 0.79
C ASP A 76 1.94 28.14 -0.44
N SER A 77 2.79 27.96 -1.46
CA SER A 77 2.79 28.78 -2.67
C SER A 77 1.84 28.25 -3.76
N LEU A 78 1.54 26.94 -3.75
CA LEU A 78 0.72 26.29 -4.76
C LEU A 78 -0.31 25.35 -4.12
N PRO A 79 -1.62 25.67 -4.20
CA PRO A 79 -2.63 24.70 -3.83
C PRO A 79 -2.48 23.54 -4.80
N SER A 80 -2.25 22.32 -4.28
CA SER A 80 -2.06 21.11 -5.09
C SER A 80 -0.68 20.86 -5.71
N PHE A 81 0.41 21.36 -5.14
CA PHE A 81 1.77 20.92 -5.52
C PHE A 81 1.97 19.40 -5.32
N VAL A 82 2.27 18.70 -6.41
CA VAL A 82 2.63 17.27 -6.45
C VAL A 82 4.01 17.15 -7.07
N GLN A 83 4.96 16.61 -6.32
CA GLN A 83 6.32 16.39 -6.79
C GLN A 83 6.51 14.96 -7.28
N GLN A 84 7.28 14.79 -8.35
CA GLN A 84 7.56 13.49 -8.95
C GLN A 84 9.06 13.21 -8.93
N PHE A 85 9.43 12.01 -8.51
CA PHE A 85 10.82 11.56 -8.41
C PHE A 85 10.99 10.22 -9.11
N GLY A 86 12.08 10.06 -9.86
CA GLY A 86 12.42 8.78 -10.44
C GLY A 86 12.95 7.83 -9.37
N ILE A 87 12.41 6.61 -9.30
CA ILE A 87 12.91 5.56 -8.42
C ILE A 87 13.85 4.66 -9.24
N ARG A 88 15.06 4.45 -8.72
CA ARG A 88 15.96 3.40 -9.20
C ARG A 88 16.04 2.29 -8.16
N GLN A 89 15.61 1.09 -8.54
CA GLN A 89 15.82 -0.09 -7.71
C GLN A 89 17.26 -0.58 -7.89
N GLU A 90 17.99 -0.69 -6.79
CA GLU A 90 19.29 -1.35 -6.76
C GLU A 90 19.12 -2.76 -6.22
N HIS A 91 19.55 -3.77 -6.99
CA HIS A 91 19.56 -5.16 -6.54
C HIS A 91 20.96 -5.51 -6.02
N SER A 92 21.20 -5.30 -4.73
CA SER A 92 22.42 -5.80 -4.09
C SER A 92 22.22 -7.27 -3.72
N SER A 93 23.11 -8.14 -4.19
CA SER A 93 22.99 -9.61 -4.15
C SER A 93 23.04 -10.25 -2.75
N LYS A 94 22.92 -9.48 -1.67
CA LYS A 94 22.92 -10.00 -0.29
C LYS A 94 21.90 -9.20 0.53
N SER A 95 20.81 -9.87 0.90
CA SER A 95 19.64 -9.32 1.61
C SER A 95 18.83 -8.32 0.79
N THR A 96 17.60 -8.70 0.42
CA THR A 96 16.60 -7.88 -0.26
C THR A 96 16.29 -6.60 0.52
N THR A 97 17.16 -5.61 0.39
CA THR A 97 16.98 -4.28 0.97
C THR A 97 16.47 -3.40 -0.16
N TYR A 98 15.17 -3.14 -0.18
CA TYR A 98 14.54 -2.22 -1.13
C TYR A 98 14.95 -0.78 -0.79
N ARG A 99 16.18 -0.37 -1.15
CA ARG A 99 16.57 1.03 -1.10
C ARG A 99 16.02 1.71 -2.35
N ALA A 100 14.91 2.42 -2.21
CA ALA A 100 14.46 3.35 -3.22
C ALA A 100 15.34 4.60 -3.14
N VAL A 101 16.21 4.81 -4.14
CA VAL A 101 16.94 6.08 -4.30
C VAL A 101 16.06 7.00 -5.12
N LEU A 102 15.68 8.14 -4.53
CA LEU A 102 15.00 9.24 -5.21
C LEU A 102 16.06 10.05 -5.95
N LEU A 103 15.99 10.04 -7.29
CA LEU A 103 16.84 10.88 -8.16
C LEU A 103 16.31 12.31 -8.24
#